data_AF-A0A2J4QN86-F1
#
_entry.id   AF-A0A2J4QN86-F1
#
_cell.length_a   1.000
_cell.length_b   1.000
_cell.length_c   1.000
_cell.angle_alpha   90.00
_cell.angle_beta   90.00
_cell.angle_gamma   90.00
#
_symmetry.space_group_name_H-M   'P 1'
#
loop_
_entity.id
_entity.type
_entity.pdbx_description
1 polymer ?
#
loop_
_entity_poly.entity_id
_entity_poly.type
_entity_poly.pdbx_seq_one_letter_code
_entity_poly.pdbx_strand_id
1 'polypeptide(L)'
;SGTDRQTIATAVKLAKLQGKTPIVVADKAVFYVNRILAPYINEAMRLLMEGEPVEHIDNALVKFGFPVGPIQLLDEVGIDTGTKIIPVLEAAWGERFSPPANIISSILNDDRKGRKNNRGFYLYAAKGRKSKKRPDPAIYTLLGISSPQARLSAQQVAERCMMMMLNEAARCFDERVVRSARDGDIGAVFGIGFPPFLGGPFRYMDTLGAGEVAAILQRLAVQYGPRFTPCDTLLHMAEQGATFWPAEERTT
;
A
#
# COMPACT_ATOMS: atom_id res chain seq x y z
N SER A 1 19.36 -18.43 -14.53
CA SER A 1 20.53 -17.65 -14.08
C SER A 1 20.04 -16.69 -13.02
N GLY A 2 20.76 -16.57 -11.90
CA GLY A 2 20.35 -15.69 -10.80
C GLY A 2 21.38 -15.74 -9.68
N THR A 3 21.32 -14.75 -8.79
CA THR A 3 22.21 -14.59 -7.63
C THR A 3 22.43 -15.92 -6.93
N ASP A 4 23.69 -16.27 -6.72
CA ASP A 4 24.08 -17.58 -6.18
C ASP A 4 23.50 -17.84 -4.77
N ARG A 5 23.17 -19.10 -4.47
CA ARG A 5 22.54 -19.50 -3.19
C ARG A 5 23.42 -19.19 -1.99
N GLN A 6 24.74 -19.36 -2.10
CA GLN A 6 25.69 -19.03 -1.04
C GLN A 6 25.77 -17.52 -0.84
N THR A 7 25.67 -16.73 -1.91
CA THR A 7 25.58 -15.27 -1.82
C THR A 7 24.33 -14.84 -1.04
N ILE A 8 23.15 -15.39 -1.39
CA ILE A 8 21.89 -15.11 -0.68
C ILE A 8 22.00 -15.54 0.78
N ALA A 9 22.50 -16.75 1.06
CA ALA A 9 22.64 -17.26 2.42
C ALA A 9 23.57 -16.39 3.29
N THR A 10 24.68 -15.92 2.72
CA THR A 10 25.62 -15.01 3.38
C THR A 10 24.95 -13.68 3.73
N ALA A 11 24.21 -13.08 2.80
CA ALA A 11 23.49 -11.82 3.04
C ALA A 11 22.40 -11.98 4.13
N VAL A 12 21.64 -13.08 4.09
CA VAL A 12 20.63 -13.40 5.12
C VAL A 12 21.27 -13.58 6.48
N LYS A 13 22.41 -14.30 6.55
CA LYS A 13 23.16 -14.48 7.80
C LYS A 13 23.63 -13.15 8.38
N LEU A 14 24.18 -12.27 7.53
CA LEU A 14 24.62 -10.93 7.94
C LEU A 14 23.47 -10.10 8.50
N ALA A 15 22.32 -10.07 7.82
CA ALA A 15 21.15 -9.33 8.30
C ALA A 15 20.67 -9.85 9.67
N LYS A 16 20.65 -11.17 9.88
CA LYS A 16 20.33 -11.77 11.18
C LYS A 16 21.32 -11.39 12.27
N LEU A 17 22.62 -11.35 11.96
CA LEU A 17 23.66 -10.91 12.91
C LEU A 17 23.48 -9.44 13.33
N GLN A 18 22.85 -8.61 12.48
CA GLN A 18 22.48 -7.23 12.80
C GLN A 18 21.15 -7.11 13.57
N GLY A 19 20.56 -8.23 14.00
CA GLY A 19 19.26 -8.26 14.69
C GLY A 19 18.08 -7.90 13.79
N LYS A 20 18.21 -8.04 12.46
CA LYS A 20 17.12 -7.81 11.49
C LYS A 20 16.41 -9.12 11.16
N THR A 21 15.16 -9.00 10.70
CA THR A 21 14.36 -10.11 10.17
C THR A 21 14.36 -10.03 8.63
N PRO A 22 15.31 -10.66 7.93
CA PRO A 22 15.38 -10.61 6.48
C PRO A 22 14.29 -11.47 5.84
N ILE A 23 13.71 -10.96 4.77
CA ILE A 23 12.91 -11.74 3.82
C ILE A 23 13.63 -11.76 2.48
N VAL A 24 13.46 -12.84 1.71
CA VAL A 24 14.10 -12.98 0.40
C VAL A 24 13.02 -12.94 -0.67
N VAL A 25 13.17 -11.99 -1.59
CA VAL A 25 12.23 -11.72 -2.67
C VAL A 25 12.93 -11.84 -4.00
N ALA A 26 12.18 -12.17 -5.05
CA ALA A 26 12.71 -12.17 -6.41
C ALA A 26 13.00 -10.73 -6.87
N ASP A 27 14.01 -10.59 -7.74
CA ASP A 27 14.33 -9.31 -8.37
C ASP A 27 13.29 -8.99 -9.45
N LYS A 28 12.32 -8.18 -9.05
CA LYS A 28 11.23 -7.67 -9.88
C LYS A 28 11.08 -6.19 -9.58
N ALA A 29 10.52 -5.44 -10.53
CA ALA A 29 10.39 -3.98 -10.43
C ALA A 29 9.83 -3.57 -9.05
N VAL A 30 10.69 -2.88 -8.28
CA VAL A 30 10.42 -2.35 -6.93
C VAL A 30 10.13 -3.40 -5.84
N PHE A 31 10.52 -4.66 -6.08
CA PHE A 31 10.42 -5.78 -5.14
C PHE A 31 8.98 -6.03 -4.64
N TYR A 32 8.81 -6.54 -3.41
CA TYR A 32 7.49 -6.88 -2.85
C TYR A 32 6.84 -5.73 -2.09
N VAL A 33 7.51 -5.20 -1.06
CA VAL A 33 6.94 -4.24 -0.10
C VAL A 33 6.42 -2.98 -0.78
N ASN A 34 7.25 -2.35 -1.62
CA ASN A 34 6.84 -1.13 -2.32
C ASN A 34 5.80 -1.41 -3.40
N ARG A 35 5.85 -2.60 -4.03
CA ARG A 35 4.90 -2.99 -5.07
C ARG A 35 3.49 -3.10 -4.52
N ILE A 36 3.28 -3.73 -3.37
CA ILE A 36 1.94 -3.82 -2.77
C ILE A 36 1.49 -2.50 -2.12
N LEU A 37 2.44 -1.64 -1.72
CA LEU A 37 2.15 -0.33 -1.13
C LEU A 37 1.65 0.70 -2.17
N ALA A 38 2.20 0.67 -3.38
CA ALA A 38 1.85 1.63 -4.43
C ALA A 38 0.34 1.72 -4.74
N PRO A 39 -0.39 0.62 -5.02
CA PRO A 39 -1.82 0.70 -5.31
C PRO A 39 -2.66 1.13 -4.10
N TYR A 40 -2.21 0.84 -2.87
CA TYR A 40 -2.82 1.34 -1.64
C TYR A 40 -2.72 2.87 -1.52
N ILE A 41 -1.53 3.43 -1.78
CA ILE A 41 -1.33 4.90 -1.80
C ILE A 41 -2.10 5.53 -2.95
N ASN A 42 -2.09 4.92 -4.14
CA ASN A 42 -2.83 5.44 -5.29
C ASN A 42 -4.34 5.52 -5.02
N GLU A 43 -4.92 4.56 -4.31
CA GLU A 43 -6.33 4.62 -3.96
C GLU A 43 -6.63 5.69 -2.91
N ALA A 44 -5.74 5.90 -1.93
CA ALA A 44 -5.84 7.04 -1.01
C ALA A 44 -5.78 8.39 -1.76
N MET A 45 -4.96 8.50 -2.79
CA MET A 45 -4.91 9.67 -3.66
C MET A 45 -6.20 9.84 -4.48
N ARG A 46 -6.82 8.75 -4.94
CA ARG A 46 -8.12 8.81 -5.66
C ARG A 46 -9.24 9.27 -4.74
N LEU A 47 -9.30 8.76 -3.51
CA LEU A 47 -10.22 9.23 -2.48
C LEU A 47 -10.09 10.74 -2.22
N LEU A 48 -8.84 11.24 -2.14
CA LEU A 48 -8.59 12.68 -2.01
C LEU A 48 -9.14 13.45 -3.22
N MET A 49 -8.87 12.99 -4.44
CA MET A 49 -9.39 13.59 -5.67
C MET A 49 -10.93 13.55 -5.77
N GLU A 50 -11.57 12.56 -5.14
CA GLU A 50 -13.02 12.45 -5.02
C GLU A 50 -13.61 13.39 -3.94
N GLY A 51 -12.76 14.09 -3.20
CA GLY A 51 -13.13 15.12 -2.23
C GLY A 51 -13.11 14.68 -0.77
N GLU A 52 -12.61 13.48 -0.46
CA GLU A 52 -12.44 13.05 0.93
C GLU A 52 -11.28 13.83 1.60
N PRO A 53 -11.47 14.38 2.81
CA PRO A 53 -10.42 15.14 3.49
C PRO A 53 -9.19 14.28 3.80
N VAL A 54 -8.01 14.87 3.69
CA VAL A 54 -6.71 14.21 3.94
C VAL A 54 -6.68 13.53 5.31
N GLU A 55 -7.10 14.24 6.36
CA GLU A 55 -7.17 13.71 7.72
C GLU A 55 -8.20 12.60 7.89
N HIS A 56 -9.31 12.63 7.15
CA HIS A 56 -10.31 11.58 7.23
C HIS A 56 -9.79 10.28 6.64
N ILE A 57 -9.11 10.36 5.49
CA ILE A 57 -8.46 9.21 4.85
C ILE A 57 -7.40 8.61 5.78
N ASP A 58 -6.48 9.43 6.27
CA ASP A 58 -5.42 8.96 7.16
C ASP A 58 -5.99 8.33 8.45
N ASN A 59 -6.95 9.00 9.09
CA ASN A 59 -7.56 8.50 10.33
C ASN A 59 -8.34 7.20 10.11
N ALA A 60 -8.98 7.02 8.95
CA ALA A 60 -9.67 5.77 8.63
C ALA A 60 -8.71 4.58 8.59
N LEU A 61 -7.53 4.74 7.97
CA LEU A 61 -6.53 3.67 7.87
C LEU A 61 -5.77 3.47 9.19
N VAL A 62 -5.55 4.53 9.96
CA VAL A 62 -5.02 4.38 11.33
C VAL A 62 -6.03 3.65 12.22
N LYS A 63 -7.32 3.99 12.13
CA LYS A 63 -8.38 3.28 12.85
C LYS A 63 -8.51 1.82 12.42
N PHE A 64 -8.23 1.51 11.15
CA PHE A 64 -8.16 0.13 10.66
C PHE A 64 -6.99 -0.65 11.29
N GLY A 65 -5.92 0.03 11.70
CA GLY A 65 -4.82 -0.57 12.48
C GLY A 65 -3.41 -0.23 11.97
N PHE A 66 -3.28 0.60 10.92
CA PHE A 66 -1.95 1.04 10.47
C PHE A 66 -1.35 2.05 11.46
N PRO A 67 -0.01 2.07 11.64
CA PRO A 67 0.65 3.01 12.54
C PRO A 67 0.56 4.46 12.03
N VAL A 68 0.53 4.63 10.70
CA VAL A 68 0.52 5.92 10.01
C VAL A 68 -0.42 5.82 8.81
N GLY A 69 -1.19 6.88 8.55
CA GLY A 69 -2.07 6.94 7.38
C GLY A 69 -1.30 7.08 6.06
N PRO A 70 -1.87 6.66 4.92
CA PRO A 70 -1.20 6.64 3.62
C PRO A 70 -0.64 7.99 3.20
N ILE A 71 -1.37 9.07 3.46
CA ILE A 71 -1.01 10.41 2.99
C ILE A 71 0.12 10.98 3.84
N GLN A 72 0.06 10.83 5.17
CA GLN A 72 1.18 11.16 6.04
C GLN A 72 2.42 10.32 5.70
N LEU A 73 2.25 9.02 5.42
CA LEU A 73 3.38 8.16 5.06
C LEU A 73 4.11 8.68 3.82
N LEU A 74 3.37 9.13 2.80
CA LEU A 74 3.95 9.73 1.61
C LEU A 74 4.73 11.03 1.92
N ASP A 75 4.23 11.86 2.83
CA ASP A 75 4.95 13.05 3.32
C ASP A 75 6.23 12.69 4.10
N GLU A 76 6.25 11.57 4.84
CA GLU A 76 7.41 11.12 5.60
C GLU A 76 8.52 10.54 4.72
N VAL A 77 8.15 9.75 3.71
CA VAL A 77 9.08 9.21 2.71
C VAL A 77 9.58 10.31 1.78
N GLY A 78 8.76 11.31 1.52
CA GLY A 78 9.01 12.39 0.57
C GLY A 78 8.27 12.14 -0.75
N ILE A 79 7.42 13.08 -1.12
CA ILE A 79 6.55 12.99 -2.29
C ILE A 79 7.38 12.81 -3.58
N ASP A 80 8.48 13.54 -3.71
CA ASP A 80 9.37 13.46 -4.86
C ASP A 80 10.05 12.09 -4.98
N THR A 81 10.39 11.42 -3.87
CA THR A 81 10.88 10.04 -3.88
C THR A 81 9.82 9.10 -4.42
N GLY A 82 8.57 9.23 -3.96
CA GLY A 82 7.45 8.42 -4.43
C GLY A 82 7.21 8.57 -5.94
N THR A 83 7.22 9.81 -6.45
CA THR A 83 6.98 10.08 -7.88
C THR A 83 8.00 9.46 -8.82
N LYS A 84 9.25 9.24 -8.37
CA LYS A 84 10.31 8.60 -9.18
C LYS A 84 10.06 7.11 -9.42
N ILE A 85 9.31 6.46 -8.54
CA ILE A 85 9.05 5.01 -8.62
C ILE A 85 7.90 4.71 -9.60
N ILE A 86 7.00 5.66 -9.81
CA ILE A 86 5.78 5.48 -10.60
C ILE A 86 6.07 5.06 -12.05
N PRO A 87 6.96 5.73 -12.81
CA PRO A 87 7.27 5.32 -14.18
C PRO A 87 7.85 3.89 -14.27
N VAL A 88 8.60 3.46 -13.25
CA VAL A 88 9.18 2.10 -13.19
C VAL A 88 8.08 1.06 -13.02
N LEU A 89 7.10 1.34 -12.15
CA LEU A 89 5.96 0.44 -11.92
C LEU A 89 5.00 0.41 -13.12
N GLU A 90 4.70 1.57 -13.71
CA GLU A 90 3.86 1.66 -14.92
C GLU A 90 4.49 0.92 -16.09
N ALA A 91 5.80 1.09 -16.32
CA ALA A 91 6.50 0.39 -17.39
C ALA A 91 6.51 -1.13 -17.18
N ALA A 92 6.58 -1.59 -15.93
CA ALA A 92 6.63 -3.02 -15.62
C ALA A 92 5.24 -3.69 -15.58
N TRP A 93 4.22 -2.97 -15.13
CA TRP A 93 2.93 -3.57 -14.74
C TRP A 93 1.68 -2.83 -15.24
N GLY A 94 1.87 -1.75 -16.01
CA GLY A 94 0.83 -1.00 -16.69
C GLY A 94 0.05 -0.02 -15.81
N GLU A 95 -1.08 0.43 -16.36
CA GLU A 95 -1.88 1.55 -15.83
C GLU A 95 -2.48 1.32 -14.44
N ARG A 96 -2.48 0.06 -13.93
CA ARG A 96 -2.94 -0.22 -12.56
C ARG A 96 -2.07 0.45 -11.50
N PHE A 97 -0.84 0.82 -11.84
CA PHE A 97 0.07 1.59 -10.99
C PHE A 97 0.03 3.10 -11.26
N SER A 98 -0.77 3.54 -12.22
CA SER A 98 -0.95 4.96 -12.49
C SER A 98 -1.74 5.63 -11.37
N PRO A 99 -1.22 6.71 -10.78
CA PRO A 99 -2.01 7.54 -9.88
C PRO A 99 -3.11 8.28 -10.66
N PRO A 100 -4.07 8.89 -9.95
CA PRO A 100 -5.03 9.76 -10.60
C PRO A 100 -4.33 10.88 -11.39
N ALA A 101 -4.87 11.19 -12.57
CA ALA A 101 -4.31 12.20 -13.46
C ALA A 101 -4.15 13.56 -12.74
N ASN A 102 -3.14 14.33 -13.13
CA ASN A 102 -2.79 15.66 -12.64
C ASN A 102 -2.30 15.76 -11.18
N ILE A 103 -2.44 14.73 -10.34
CA ILE A 103 -1.99 14.82 -8.94
C ILE A 103 -0.46 14.94 -8.83
N ILE A 104 0.29 14.12 -9.57
CA ILE A 104 1.75 14.13 -9.55
C ILE A 104 2.26 15.50 -10.03
N SER A 105 1.83 15.93 -11.21
CA SER A 105 2.36 17.13 -11.86
C SER A 105 2.04 18.38 -11.04
N SER A 106 0.81 18.51 -10.53
CA SER A 106 0.43 19.63 -9.67
C SER A 106 1.27 19.68 -8.38
N ILE A 107 1.49 18.54 -7.73
CA ILE A 107 2.24 18.50 -6.47
C ILE A 107 3.74 18.73 -6.68
N LEU A 108 4.34 18.17 -7.74
CA LEU A 108 5.74 18.38 -8.07
C LEU A 108 6.05 19.84 -8.41
N ASN A 109 5.12 20.53 -9.08
CA ASN A 109 5.28 21.94 -9.46
C ASN A 109 5.14 22.92 -8.28
N ASP A 110 4.50 22.52 -7.16
CA ASP A 110 4.29 23.36 -5.97
C ASP A 110 5.40 23.20 -4.90
N ASP A 111 6.51 22.51 -5.23
CA ASP A 111 7.65 22.21 -4.35
C ASP A 111 7.26 21.58 -2.99
N ARG A 112 6.16 20.80 -2.98
CA ARG A 112 5.74 20.03 -1.80
C ARG A 112 6.57 18.77 -1.72
N LYS A 113 7.34 18.69 -0.65
CA LYS A 113 8.40 17.69 -0.46
C LYS A 113 8.15 16.85 0.80
N GLY A 114 7.05 17.12 1.51
CA GLY A 114 6.66 16.43 2.72
C GLY A 114 7.39 16.96 3.94
N ARG A 115 7.75 16.06 4.85
CA ARG A 115 8.35 16.40 6.13
C ARG A 115 9.73 17.05 6.00
N LYS A 116 10.43 16.83 4.88
CA LYS A 116 11.80 17.35 4.66
C LYS A 116 11.88 18.86 4.46
N ASN A 117 10.86 19.49 3.88
CA ASN A 117 10.73 20.95 3.81
C ASN A 117 9.54 21.49 4.63
N ASN A 118 9.03 20.65 5.53
CA ASN A 118 7.89 20.92 6.41
C ASN A 118 6.55 21.21 5.70
N ARG A 119 6.43 20.89 4.40
CA ARG A 119 5.24 21.15 3.59
C ARG A 119 5.00 20.00 2.59
N GLY A 120 3.95 19.24 2.86
CA GLY A 120 3.46 18.14 2.04
C GLY A 120 1.95 18.22 1.85
N PHE A 121 1.21 17.14 2.00
CA PHE A 121 -0.26 17.23 2.22
C PHE A 121 -0.58 17.85 3.58
N TYR A 122 0.34 17.68 4.53
CA TYR A 122 0.33 18.34 5.82
C TYR A 122 1.36 19.47 5.90
N LEU A 123 1.07 20.44 6.78
CA LEU A 123 2.06 21.38 7.29
C LEU A 123 2.68 20.79 8.56
N TYR A 124 4.02 20.82 8.61
CA TYR A 124 4.79 20.34 9.74
C TYR A 124 5.44 21.51 10.48
N ALA A 125 5.58 21.37 11.79
CA ALA A 125 6.34 22.32 12.58
C ALA A 125 7.84 22.22 12.26
N ALA A 126 8.54 23.35 12.32
CA ALA A 126 10.01 23.33 12.33
C ALA A 126 10.53 22.44 13.46
N LYS A 127 11.63 21.72 13.22
CA LYS A 127 12.28 20.83 14.19
C LYS A 127 12.44 21.54 15.54
N GLY A 128 12.01 20.88 16.63
CA GLY A 128 12.12 21.39 18.00
C GLY A 128 10.88 22.11 18.55
N ARG A 129 9.85 22.39 17.74
CA ARG A 129 8.56 22.92 18.24
C ARG A 129 7.53 21.80 18.42
N LYS A 130 6.84 21.81 19.57
CA LYS A 130 5.65 20.98 19.84
C LYS A 130 4.43 21.52 19.11
N SER A 131 4.43 21.52 17.78
CA SER A 131 3.19 21.76 17.00
C SER A 131 2.77 20.46 16.33
N LYS A 132 1.48 20.13 16.49
CA LYS A 132 0.83 19.01 15.80
C LYS A 132 0.84 19.30 14.30
N LYS A 133 1.06 18.27 13.46
CA LYS A 133 0.82 18.35 12.02
C LYS A 133 -0.62 18.82 11.78
N ARG A 134 -0.85 19.61 10.73
CA ARG A 134 -2.19 20.04 10.32
C ARG A 134 -2.35 19.88 8.80
N PRO A 135 -3.52 19.49 8.28
CA PRO A 135 -3.76 19.48 6.84
C PRO A 135 -3.43 20.85 6.25
N ASP A 136 -2.80 20.89 5.07
CA ASP A 136 -2.59 22.15 4.35
C ASP A 136 -3.79 22.47 3.46
N PRO A 137 -4.62 23.50 3.74
CA PRO A 137 -5.77 23.82 2.91
C PRO A 137 -5.42 24.11 1.45
N ALA A 138 -4.20 24.59 1.17
CA ALA A 138 -3.76 24.89 -0.18
C ALA A 138 -3.64 23.63 -1.07
N ILE A 139 -3.59 22.42 -0.49
CA ILE A 139 -3.60 21.19 -1.27
C ILE A 139 -4.93 21.02 -2.02
N TYR A 140 -6.05 21.38 -1.41
CA TYR A 140 -7.37 21.25 -2.03
C TYR A 140 -7.51 22.21 -3.20
N THR A 141 -7.08 23.47 -3.04
CA THR A 141 -7.04 24.44 -4.15
C THR A 141 -6.13 23.98 -5.29
N LEU A 142 -4.94 23.46 -4.97
CA LEU A 142 -3.98 22.95 -5.96
C LEU A 142 -4.57 21.79 -6.78
N LEU A 143 -5.38 20.95 -6.14
CA LEU A 143 -6.02 19.79 -6.77
C LEU A 143 -7.40 20.09 -7.37
N GLY A 144 -7.86 21.35 -7.32
CA GLY A 144 -9.17 21.75 -7.84
C GLY A 144 -10.36 21.24 -7.01
N ILE A 145 -10.14 20.94 -5.73
CA ILE A 145 -11.15 20.43 -4.81
C ILE A 145 -11.77 21.62 -4.06
N SER A 146 -12.97 22.03 -4.47
CA SER A 146 -13.63 23.23 -3.92
C SER A 146 -14.21 23.05 -2.52
N SER A 147 -14.64 21.83 -2.16
CA SER A 147 -15.30 21.55 -0.87
C SER A 147 -14.98 20.12 -0.41
N PRO A 148 -13.86 19.90 0.29
CA PRO A 148 -13.56 18.60 0.86
C PRO A 148 -14.60 18.24 1.93
N GLN A 149 -15.15 17.03 1.86
CA GLN A 149 -16.20 16.56 2.77
C GLN A 149 -16.07 15.05 2.97
N ALA A 150 -16.11 14.61 4.22
CA ALA A 150 -16.13 13.20 4.55
C ALA A 150 -17.48 12.59 4.17
N ARG A 151 -17.59 11.95 3.00
CA ARG A 151 -18.83 11.35 2.49
C ARG A 151 -18.85 9.85 2.76
N LEU A 152 -17.69 9.21 2.64
CA LEU A 152 -17.52 7.79 2.94
C LEU A 152 -17.28 7.57 4.43
N SER A 153 -17.81 6.47 4.96
CA SER A 153 -17.44 6.01 6.29
C SER A 153 -15.97 5.60 6.34
N ALA A 154 -15.36 5.63 7.53
CA ALA A 154 -14.00 5.15 7.74
C ALA A 154 -13.78 3.70 7.26
N GLN A 155 -14.81 2.85 7.39
CA GLN A 155 -14.76 1.47 6.91
C GLN A 155 -14.71 1.40 5.39
N GLN A 156 -15.51 2.19 4.67
CA GLN A 156 -15.50 2.23 3.20
C GLN A 156 -14.17 2.77 2.65
N VAL A 157 -13.61 3.79 3.31
CA VAL A 157 -12.28 4.33 2.98
C VAL A 157 -11.21 3.25 3.15
N ALA A 158 -11.19 2.57 4.31
CA ALA A 158 -10.22 1.53 4.59
C ALA A 158 -10.37 0.33 3.64
N GLU A 159 -11.61 -0.11 3.35
CA GLU A 159 -11.90 -1.22 2.44
C GLU A 159 -11.31 -0.97 1.05
N ARG A 160 -11.54 0.23 0.48
CA ARG A 160 -10.99 0.60 -0.84
C ARG A 160 -9.48 0.48 -0.88
N CYS A 161 -8.77 1.10 0.06
CA CYS A 161 -7.31 1.05 0.08
C CYS A 161 -6.77 -0.35 0.36
N MET A 162 -7.39 -1.09 1.30
CA MET A 162 -6.96 -2.43 1.67
C MET A 162 -7.12 -3.43 0.53
N MET A 163 -8.27 -3.43 -0.15
CA MET A 163 -8.52 -4.34 -1.25
C MET A 163 -7.52 -4.17 -2.39
N MET A 164 -7.05 -2.94 -2.66
CA MET A 164 -5.98 -2.69 -3.62
C MET A 164 -4.65 -3.31 -3.19
N MET A 165 -4.27 -3.21 -1.91
CA MET A 165 -3.05 -3.85 -1.38
C MET A 165 -3.13 -5.37 -1.46
N LEU A 166 -4.26 -5.96 -1.02
CA LEU A 166 -4.45 -7.41 -0.97
C LEU A 166 -4.45 -8.03 -2.36
N ASN A 167 -5.12 -7.39 -3.32
CA ASN A 167 -5.15 -7.85 -4.71
C ASN A 167 -3.73 -7.87 -5.31
N GLU A 168 -2.92 -6.84 -5.07
CA GLU A 168 -1.53 -6.83 -5.56
C GLU A 168 -0.62 -7.79 -4.78
N ALA A 169 -0.89 -8.06 -3.50
CA ALA A 169 -0.19 -9.09 -2.73
C ALA A 169 -0.46 -10.49 -3.30
N ALA A 170 -1.71 -10.80 -3.67
CA ALA A 170 -2.06 -12.05 -4.33
C ALA A 170 -1.33 -12.20 -5.69
N ARG A 171 -1.26 -11.14 -6.50
CA ARG A 171 -0.43 -11.14 -7.73
C ARG A 171 1.04 -11.39 -7.44
N CYS A 172 1.60 -10.74 -6.41
CA CYS A 172 2.99 -10.94 -6.02
C CYS A 172 3.28 -12.40 -5.61
N PHE A 173 2.31 -13.10 -5.03
CA PHE A 173 2.44 -14.50 -4.67
C PHE A 173 2.45 -15.41 -5.91
N ASP A 174 1.46 -15.26 -6.78
CA ASP A 174 1.34 -16.04 -8.02
C ASP A 174 2.55 -15.85 -8.95
N GLU A 175 2.98 -14.60 -9.08
CA GLU A 175 4.14 -14.24 -9.86
C GLU A 175 5.49 -14.60 -9.18
N ARG A 176 5.46 -15.22 -8.00
CA ARG A 176 6.64 -15.63 -7.22
C ARG A 176 7.61 -14.47 -6.90
N VAL A 177 7.07 -13.26 -6.68
CA VAL A 177 7.83 -12.13 -6.10
C VAL A 177 8.25 -12.49 -4.68
N VAL A 178 7.29 -13.02 -3.90
CA VAL A 178 7.53 -13.66 -2.61
C VAL A 178 7.45 -15.17 -2.78
N ARG A 179 8.29 -15.91 -2.04
CA ARG A 179 8.36 -17.38 -2.17
C ARG A 179 7.37 -18.12 -1.28
N SER A 180 6.83 -17.45 -0.26
CA SER A 180 5.88 -18.01 0.69
C SER A 180 4.98 -16.91 1.25
N ALA A 181 3.78 -17.30 1.69
CA ALA A 181 2.85 -16.40 2.37
C ALA A 181 3.48 -15.82 3.65
N ARG A 182 4.24 -16.65 4.38
CA ARG A 182 5.01 -16.25 5.56
C ARG A 182 5.98 -15.09 5.30
N ASP A 183 6.83 -15.20 4.27
CA ASP A 183 7.81 -14.14 3.98
C ASP A 183 7.10 -12.86 3.55
N GLY A 184 6.00 -12.98 2.80
CA GLY A 184 5.18 -11.84 2.43
C GLY A 184 4.52 -11.16 3.62
N ASP A 185 3.91 -11.93 4.52
CA ASP A 185 3.26 -11.40 5.72
C ASP A 185 4.25 -10.70 6.65
N ILE A 186 5.39 -11.34 6.92
CA ILE A 186 6.50 -10.72 7.69
C ILE A 186 6.97 -9.43 6.99
N GLY A 187 7.15 -9.47 5.67
CA GLY A 187 7.56 -8.31 4.88
C GLY A 187 6.60 -7.14 4.99
N ALA A 188 5.29 -7.38 4.92
CA ALA A 188 4.27 -6.35 5.02
C ALA A 188 4.17 -5.79 6.45
N VAL A 189 4.19 -6.66 7.47
CA VAL A 189 4.10 -6.25 8.88
C VAL A 189 5.31 -5.41 9.29
N PHE A 190 6.54 -5.87 9.01
CA PHE A 190 7.75 -5.14 9.42
C PHE A 190 8.15 -4.01 8.46
N GLY A 191 7.78 -4.11 7.18
CA GLY A 191 8.15 -3.13 6.15
C GLY A 191 7.15 -1.99 6.02
N ILE A 192 5.86 -2.31 5.92
CA ILE A 192 4.78 -1.32 5.69
C ILE A 192 4.13 -0.90 7.02
N GLY A 193 4.22 -1.74 8.04
CA GLY A 193 3.40 -1.59 9.25
C GLY A 193 1.98 -2.12 9.04
N PHE A 194 1.83 -3.18 8.23
CA PHE A 194 0.54 -3.87 8.11
C PHE A 194 0.02 -4.27 9.51
N PRO A 195 -1.28 -4.08 9.82
CA PRO A 195 -1.81 -4.30 11.17
C PRO A 195 -1.43 -5.69 11.74
N PRO A 196 -0.58 -5.77 12.77
CA PRO A 196 -0.02 -7.05 13.22
C PRO A 196 -1.07 -8.05 13.74
N PHE A 197 -2.17 -7.54 14.30
CA PHE A 197 -3.28 -8.36 14.79
C PHE A 197 -4.08 -9.04 13.66
N LEU A 198 -3.86 -8.65 12.40
CA LEU A 198 -4.39 -9.33 11.21
C LEU A 198 -3.39 -10.34 10.62
N GLY A 199 -2.18 -10.45 11.19
CA GLY A 199 -1.14 -11.40 10.80
C GLY A 199 -0.36 -11.08 9.52
N GLY A 200 -0.90 -10.25 8.64
CA GLY A 200 -0.31 -9.90 7.34
C GLY A 200 -1.35 -10.01 6.21
N PRO A 201 -1.07 -9.52 4.99
CA PRO A 201 -2.01 -9.55 3.88
C PRO A 201 -2.51 -10.95 3.53
N PHE A 202 -1.66 -11.97 3.52
CA PHE A 202 -2.04 -13.34 3.18
C PHE A 202 -2.84 -14.01 4.29
N ARG A 203 -2.42 -13.89 5.55
CA ARG A 203 -3.20 -14.37 6.70
C ARG A 203 -4.57 -13.70 6.77
N TYR A 204 -4.62 -12.39 6.49
CA TYR A 204 -5.87 -11.64 6.49
C TYR A 204 -6.80 -12.10 5.36
N MET A 205 -6.28 -12.30 4.14
CA MET A 205 -7.06 -12.88 3.04
C MET A 205 -7.57 -14.29 3.36
N ASP A 206 -6.78 -15.13 4.04
CA ASP A 206 -7.22 -16.46 4.47
C ASP A 206 -8.32 -16.40 5.55
N THR A 207 -8.31 -15.35 6.38
CA THR A 207 -9.34 -15.12 7.41
C THR A 207 -10.67 -14.69 6.78
N LEU A 208 -10.60 -13.86 5.74
CA LEU A 208 -11.78 -13.44 4.96
C LEU A 208 -12.29 -14.57 4.04
N GLY A 209 -11.36 -15.32 3.45
CA GLY A 209 -11.59 -16.24 2.35
C GLY A 209 -11.37 -15.58 0.98
N ALA A 210 -10.67 -16.26 0.08
CA ALA A 210 -10.36 -15.73 -1.26
C ALA A 210 -11.62 -15.36 -2.07
N GLY A 211 -12.70 -16.13 -1.92
CA GLY A 211 -13.99 -15.82 -2.54
C GLY A 211 -14.62 -14.52 -2.05
N GLU A 212 -14.54 -14.23 -0.74
CA GLU A 212 -15.05 -12.98 -0.18
C GLU A 212 -14.21 -11.79 -0.66
N VAL A 213 -12.88 -11.92 -0.67
CA VAL A 213 -11.98 -10.87 -1.18
C VAL A 213 -12.30 -10.58 -2.66
N ALA A 214 -12.48 -11.62 -3.48
CA ALA A 214 -12.86 -11.48 -4.88
C ALA A 214 -14.24 -10.80 -5.05
N ALA A 215 -15.23 -11.16 -4.23
CA ALA A 215 -16.56 -10.58 -4.28
C ALA A 215 -16.55 -9.08 -3.89
N ILE A 216 -15.80 -8.71 -2.85
CA ILE A 216 -15.61 -7.30 -2.46
C ILE A 216 -14.95 -6.52 -3.61
N LEU A 217 -13.88 -7.07 -4.20
CA LEU A 217 -13.18 -6.46 -5.33
C LEU A 217 -14.11 -6.26 -6.54
N GLN A 218 -14.93 -7.26 -6.89
CA GLN A 218 -15.92 -7.14 -7.96
C GLN A 218 -16.96 -6.04 -7.67
N ARG A 219 -17.48 -5.96 -6.44
CA ARG A 219 -18.40 -4.88 -6.03
C ARG A 219 -17.74 -3.52 -6.18
N LEU A 220 -16.50 -3.37 -5.73
CA LEU A 220 -15.76 -2.11 -5.88
C LEU A 220 -15.46 -1.80 -7.35
N ALA A 221 -15.24 -2.82 -8.19
CA ALA A 221 -15.03 -2.65 -9.63
C ALA A 221 -16.27 -2.09 -10.32
N VAL A 222 -17.47 -2.55 -9.94
CA VAL A 222 -18.73 -1.99 -10.44
C VAL A 222 -18.93 -0.54 -9.99
N GLN A 223 -18.61 -0.22 -8.73
CA GLN A 223 -18.85 1.11 -8.16
C GLN A 223 -17.83 2.16 -8.60
N TYR A 224 -16.56 1.78 -8.68
CA TYR A 224 -15.46 2.73 -8.84
C TYR A 224 -14.63 2.47 -10.10
N GLY A 225 -14.83 1.35 -10.80
CA GLY A 225 -14.19 1.03 -12.08
C GLY A 225 -13.16 -0.09 -12.01
N PRO A 226 -12.62 -0.50 -13.18
CA PRO A 226 -11.94 -1.78 -13.38
C PRO A 226 -10.60 -1.94 -12.65
N ARG A 227 -10.07 -0.90 -12.01
CA ARG A 227 -8.85 -1.00 -11.18
C ARG A 227 -9.01 -1.97 -10.01
N PHE A 228 -10.24 -2.18 -9.56
CA PHE A 228 -10.58 -3.14 -8.50
C PHE A 228 -10.84 -4.56 -9.01
N THR A 229 -10.66 -4.85 -10.31
CA THR A 229 -10.87 -6.20 -10.83
C THR A 229 -9.99 -7.20 -10.07
N PRO A 230 -10.57 -8.29 -9.51
CA PRO A 230 -9.80 -9.29 -8.78
C PRO A 230 -8.77 -9.96 -9.68
N CYS A 231 -7.64 -10.35 -9.10
CA CYS A 231 -6.64 -11.13 -9.82
C CYS A 231 -7.08 -12.57 -10.04
N ASP A 232 -6.59 -13.17 -11.11
CA ASP A 232 -6.88 -14.57 -11.47
C ASP A 232 -6.55 -15.52 -10.33
N THR A 233 -5.47 -15.26 -9.57
CA THR A 233 -5.11 -16.03 -8.37
C THR A 233 -6.24 -16.09 -7.35
N LEU A 234 -6.88 -14.95 -7.04
CA LEU A 234 -7.99 -14.91 -6.08
C LEU A 234 -9.21 -15.65 -6.62
N LEU A 235 -9.49 -15.53 -7.92
CA LEU A 235 -10.60 -16.23 -8.57
C LEU A 235 -10.38 -17.75 -8.55
N HIS A 236 -9.21 -18.24 -8.97
CA HIS A 236 -8.87 -19.65 -8.93
C HIS A 236 -8.88 -20.21 -7.50
N MET A 237 -8.35 -19.47 -6.52
CA MET A 237 -8.39 -19.90 -5.13
C MET A 237 -9.82 -19.94 -4.57
N ALA A 238 -10.69 -19.01 -4.99
CA ALA A 238 -12.10 -19.03 -4.62
C ALA A 238 -12.82 -20.28 -5.15
N GLU A 239 -12.57 -20.66 -6.40
CA GLU A 239 -13.15 -21.87 -7.02
C GLU A 239 -12.69 -23.16 -6.33
N GLN A 240 -11.43 -23.19 -5.87
CA GLN A 240 -10.82 -24.37 -5.26
C GLN A 240 -11.00 -24.44 -3.73
N GLY A 241 -11.52 -23.38 -3.09
CA GLY A 241 -11.51 -23.25 -1.63
C GLY A 241 -10.09 -23.23 -1.04
N ALA A 242 -9.12 -22.74 -1.80
CA ALA A 242 -7.72 -22.73 -1.43
C ALA A 242 -7.37 -21.53 -0.53
N THR A 243 -6.26 -21.64 0.18
CA THR A 243 -5.71 -20.60 1.08
C THR A 243 -4.23 -20.39 0.79
N PHE A 244 -3.70 -19.22 1.14
CA PHE A 244 -2.29 -18.89 0.96
C PHE A 244 -1.40 -19.64 1.95
N TRP A 245 -1.84 -19.77 3.21
CA TRP A 245 -1.13 -20.52 4.24
C TRP A 245 -1.46 -22.01 4.18
N PRO A 246 -0.45 -22.90 4.21
CA PRO A 246 -0.66 -24.34 4.35
C PRO A 246 -1.48 -24.66 5.61
N ALA A 247 -2.33 -25.70 5.56
CA ALA A 247 -3.21 -26.07 6.68
C ALA A 247 -2.45 -26.31 7.99
N GLU A 248 -1.25 -26.89 7.91
CA GLU A 248 -0.37 -27.20 9.04
C GLU A 248 0.19 -25.96 9.76
N GLU A 249 0.23 -24.81 9.08
CA GLU A 249 0.79 -23.56 9.60
C GLU A 249 -0.31 -22.55 10.02
N ARG A 250 -1.57 -22.97 10.14
CA ARG A 250 -2.69 -22.10 10.56
C ARG A 250 -3.00 -22.15 12.07
N THR A 251 -2.47 -23.14 12.78
CA THR A 251 -2.81 -23.44 14.18
C THR A 251 -1.77 -22.98 15.21
N THR A 252 -0.69 -22.33 14.77
CA THR A 252 0.36 -21.75 15.62
C THR A 252 0.33 -20.24 15.58
#